data_AF-A0A935I5U0-F1
#
_entry.id   AF-A0A935I5U0-F1
#
_cell.length_a   1.000
_cell.length_b   1.000
_cell.length_c   1.000
_cell.angle_alpha   90.00
_cell.angle_beta   90.00
_cell.angle_gamma   90.00
#
_symmetry.space_group_name_H-M   'P 1'
#
loop_
_entity.id
_entity.type
_entity.pdbx_description
1 polymer ?
#
loop_
_entity_poly.entity_id
_entity_poly.type
_entity_poly.pdbx_seq_one_letter_code
_entity_poly.pdbx_strand_id
1 'polypeptide(L)'
;MDEDIIDTWRAMAEMSKEKRANNRAFSANLLVTSGHKYESKNDGAHLIVDCPTGRIDYWPGTGKWIQRHTLKTGRGVANLLRYLNKPV
;
A
#
# COMPACT_ATOMS: atom_id res chain seq x y z
N MET A 1 -13.16 -7.68 -33.08
CA MET A 1 -12.34 -7.54 -31.86
C MET A 1 -11.63 -8.86 -31.72
N ASP A 2 -10.30 -8.89 -31.84
CA ASP A 2 -9.55 -10.14 -31.93
C ASP A 2 -9.55 -10.88 -30.58
N GLU A 3 -9.77 -12.20 -30.60
CA GLU A 3 -9.82 -13.04 -29.40
C GLU A 3 -8.49 -12.99 -28.62
N ASP A 4 -7.36 -12.95 -29.32
CA ASP A 4 -6.03 -12.83 -28.72
C ASP A 4 -5.86 -11.55 -27.88
N ILE A 5 -6.50 -10.45 -28.30
CA ILE A 5 -6.50 -9.20 -27.55
C ILE A 5 -7.28 -9.39 -26.25
N ILE A 6 -8.48 -9.98 -26.32
CA ILE A 6 -9.35 -10.22 -25.15
C ILE A 6 -8.64 -11.07 -24.09
N ASP A 7 -7.99 -12.15 -24.51
CA ASP A 7 -7.30 -13.04 -23.58
C ASP A 7 -6.05 -12.40 -22.97
N THR A 8 -5.34 -11.55 -23.73
CA THR A 8 -4.25 -10.74 -23.19
C THR A 8 -4.75 -9.79 -22.09
N TRP A 9 -5.88 -9.10 -22.30
CA TRP A 9 -6.47 -8.20 -21.30
C TRP A 9 -6.89 -8.96 -20.03
N ARG A 10 -7.47 -10.15 -20.17
CA ARG A 10 -7.86 -11.00 -19.02
C ARG A 10 -6.64 -11.42 -18.20
N ALA A 11 -5.58 -11.90 -18.86
CA ALA A 11 -4.35 -12.29 -18.19
C ALA A 11 -3.71 -11.09 -17.46
N MET A 12 -3.66 -9.91 -18.09
CA MET A 12 -3.16 -8.69 -17.46
C MET A 12 -3.98 -8.25 -16.25
N ALA A 13 -5.31 -8.39 -16.32
CA ALA A 13 -6.20 -8.08 -15.22
C ALA A 13 -5.96 -9.02 -14.03
N GLU A 14 -5.78 -10.32 -14.29
CA GLU A 14 -5.56 -11.31 -13.24
C GLU A 14 -4.20 -11.13 -12.55
N MET A 15 -3.13 -10.95 -13.34
CA MET A 15 -1.80 -10.60 -12.80
C MET A 15 -1.84 -9.33 -11.95
N SER A 16 -2.62 -8.33 -12.36
CA SER A 16 -2.79 -7.10 -11.59
C SER A 16 -3.51 -7.32 -10.25
N LYS A 17 -4.50 -8.22 -10.20
CA LYS A 17 -5.19 -8.58 -8.95
C LYS A 17 -4.26 -9.30 -7.99
N GLU A 18 -3.54 -10.31 -8.48
CA GLU A 18 -2.59 -11.09 -7.71
C GLU A 18 -1.48 -10.20 -7.13
N LYS A 19 -0.90 -9.32 -7.97
CA LYS A 19 0.10 -8.34 -7.51
C LYS A 19 -0.43 -7.46 -6.38
N ARG A 20 -1.66 -6.97 -6.48
CA ARG A 20 -2.27 -6.14 -5.42
C ARG A 20 -2.49 -6.95 -4.14
N ALA A 21 -2.90 -8.22 -4.23
CA ALA A 21 -3.06 -9.10 -3.08
C ALA A 21 -1.70 -9.35 -2.40
N ASN A 22 -0.68 -9.69 -3.17
CA ASN A 22 0.69 -9.88 -2.67
C ASN A 22 1.22 -8.60 -2.00
N ASN A 23 0.98 -7.43 -2.60
CA ASN A 23 1.37 -6.16 -2.01
C ASN A 23 0.67 -5.89 -0.66
N ARG A 24 -0.59 -6.27 -0.48
CA ARG A 24 -1.31 -6.14 0.81
C ARG A 24 -0.63 -6.93 1.91
N ALA A 25 -0.42 -8.22 1.67
CA ALA A 25 0.22 -9.10 2.65
C ALA A 25 1.67 -8.66 2.94
N PHE A 26 2.45 -8.43 1.89
CA PHE A 26 3.86 -8.05 2.00
C PHE A 26 4.05 -6.72 2.74
N SER A 27 3.28 -5.69 2.39
CA SER A 27 3.47 -4.36 2.99
C SER A 27 2.99 -4.33 4.45
N ALA A 28 1.92 -5.07 4.78
CA ALA A 28 1.48 -5.24 6.16
C ALA A 28 2.56 -5.90 7.02
N ASN A 29 3.19 -6.97 6.51
CA ASN A 29 4.30 -7.64 7.19
C ASN A 29 5.51 -6.71 7.37
N LEU A 30 5.88 -5.93 6.36
CA LEU A 30 6.96 -4.95 6.46
C LEU A 30 6.71 -3.89 7.54
N LEU A 31 5.47 -3.43 7.70
CA LEU A 31 5.12 -2.48 8.76
C LEU A 31 5.31 -3.11 10.15
N VAL A 32 4.82 -4.34 10.36
CA VAL A 32 5.00 -5.07 11.64
C VAL A 32 6.48 -5.29 11.95
N THR A 33 7.23 -5.84 11.00
CA THR A 33 8.66 -6.15 11.16
C THR A 33 9.52 -4.91 11.37
N SER A 34 9.07 -3.75 10.88
CA SER A 34 9.72 -2.45 11.12
C SER A 34 9.29 -1.78 12.43
N GLY A 35 8.43 -2.42 13.24
CA GLY A 35 7.96 -1.90 14.52
C GLY A 35 6.84 -0.85 14.43
N HIS A 36 6.26 -0.64 13.25
CA HIS A 36 5.20 0.34 13.03
C HIS A 36 3.82 -0.27 13.29
N LYS A 37 3.07 0.36 14.21
CA LYS A 37 1.69 -0.03 14.50
C LYS A 37 0.77 0.50 13.41
N TYR A 38 -0.23 -0.30 13.07
CA TYR A 38 -1.28 0.11 12.14
C TYR A 38 -2.61 -0.55 12.49
N GLU A 39 -3.68 0.10 12.06
CA GLU A 39 -5.02 -0.48 12.00
C GLU A 39 -5.30 -0.95 10.57
N SER A 40 -5.81 -2.18 10.42
CA SER A 40 -6.23 -2.70 9.11
C SER A 40 -7.72 -2.46 8.88
N LYS A 41 -8.07 -1.97 7.69
CA LYS A 41 -9.43 -1.80 7.20
C LYS A 41 -9.60 -2.51 5.86
N ASN A 42 -10.83 -2.91 5.54
CA ASN A 42 -11.20 -3.50 4.24
C ASN A 42 -10.26 -4.65 3.85
N ASP A 43 -10.06 -5.60 4.77
CA ASP A 43 -9.21 -6.77 4.54
C ASP A 43 -7.78 -6.43 4.07
N GLY A 44 -7.16 -5.43 4.74
CA GLY A 44 -5.80 -4.97 4.44
C GLY A 44 -5.66 -4.14 3.16
N ALA A 45 -6.76 -3.79 2.49
CA ALA A 45 -6.72 -2.87 1.35
C ALA A 45 -6.42 -1.43 1.77
N HIS A 46 -6.70 -1.08 3.02
CA HIS A 46 -6.40 0.21 3.60
C HIS A 46 -5.83 0.03 5.01
N LEU A 47 -4.61 0.52 5.23
CA LEU A 47 -3.91 0.48 6.50
C LEU A 47 -3.79 1.92 7.02
N ILE A 48 -4.17 2.14 8.28
CA ILE A 48 -3.99 3.42 8.96
C ILE A 48 -2.78 3.25 9.88
N VAL A 49 -1.66 3.85 9.49
CA VAL A 49 -0.37 3.71 10.19
C VAL A 49 -0.19 4.90 11.13
N ASP A 50 0.19 4.62 12.38
CA ASP A 50 0.50 5.66 13.35
C ASP A 50 1.92 6.22 13.11
N CYS A 51 2.09 7.53 13.27
CA CYS A 51 3.39 8.18 13.23
C CYS A 51 3.46 9.34 14.23
N PRO A 52 4.67 9.84 14.57
CA PRO A 52 4.81 10.90 15.57
C PRO A 52 4.01 12.18 15.26
N THR A 53 3.80 12.48 13.97
CA THR A 53 3.10 13.69 13.50
C THR A 53 1.61 13.46 13.23
N GLY A 54 1.05 12.28 13.51
CA GLY A 54 -0.36 11.95 13.33
C GLY A 54 -0.59 10.56 12.74
N ARG A 55 -1.41 10.48 11.69
CA ARG A 55 -1.77 9.22 11.02
C ARG A 55 -1.54 9.29 9.52
N ILE A 56 -1.24 8.13 8.94
CA ILE A 56 -1.05 7.94 7.51
C ILE A 56 -2.07 6.92 6.99
N ASP A 57 -2.86 7.33 6.01
CA ASP A 57 -3.67 6.42 5.20
C ASP A 57 -2.77 5.77 4.14
N TYR A 58 -2.71 4.44 4.11
CA TYR A 58 -1.89 3.68 3.19
C TYR A 58 -2.71 2.60 2.48
N TRP A 59 -2.67 2.59 1.15
CA TRP A 59 -3.32 1.59 0.31
C TRP A 59 -2.26 0.66 -0.31
N PRO A 60 -1.96 -0.49 0.31
CA PRO A 60 -0.83 -1.33 -0.09
C PRO A 60 -0.92 -1.82 -1.53
N GLY A 61 -2.13 -2.19 -1.97
CA GLY A 61 -2.35 -2.73 -3.31
C GLY A 61 -1.83 -1.81 -4.41
N THR A 62 -2.10 -0.50 -4.29
CA THR A 62 -1.58 0.51 -5.23
C THR A 62 -0.25 1.12 -4.77
N GLY A 63 0.07 0.97 -3.49
CA GLY A 63 1.21 1.60 -2.82
C GLY A 63 0.97 3.05 -2.42
N LYS A 64 -0.19 3.66 -2.70
CA LYS A 64 -0.45 5.07 -2.38
C LYS A 64 -0.49 5.28 -0.86
N TRP A 65 0.10 6.36 -0.36
CA TRP A 65 -0.10 6.82 1.02
C TRP A 65 -0.30 8.33 1.11
N ILE A 66 -0.97 8.77 2.18
CA ILE A 66 -1.26 10.18 2.49
C ILE A 66 -1.14 10.39 4.00
N GLN A 67 -0.33 11.35 4.43
CA GLN A 67 -0.31 11.79 5.84
C GLN A 67 -1.44 12.81 6.05
N ARG A 68 -2.31 12.55 7.04
CA ARG A 68 -3.60 13.26 7.19
C ARG A 68 -3.48 14.75 7.56
N HIS A 69 -2.46 15.14 8.31
CA HIS A 69 -2.31 16.52 8.82
C HIS A 69 -1.60 17.45 7.84
N THR A 70 -0.55 16.96 7.19
CA THR A 70 0.32 17.67 6.24
C THR A 70 -0.16 17.51 4.80
N LEU A 71 -1.10 16.59 4.56
CA LEU A 71 -1.56 16.17 3.23
C LEU A 71 -0.44 15.67 2.30
N LYS A 72 0.74 15.38 2.86
CA LYS A 72 1.86 14.86 2.09
C LYS A 72 1.52 13.48 1.57
N THR A 73 1.76 13.28 0.28
CA THR A 73 1.47 12.02 -0.39
C THR A 73 2.74 11.34 -0.90
N GLY A 74 2.63 10.04 -1.17
CA GLY A 74 3.68 9.30 -1.84
C GLY A 74 3.21 7.91 -2.26
N ARG A 75 4.16 7.11 -2.76
CA ARG A 75 3.90 5.75 -3.23
C ARG A 75 4.97 4.76 -2.77
N GLY A 76 4.54 3.52 -2.54
CA GLY A 76 5.37 2.38 -2.18
C GLY A 76 5.66 2.28 -0.69
N VAL A 77 5.72 1.04 -0.18
CA VAL A 77 6.00 0.75 1.24
C VAL A 77 7.39 1.25 1.65
N ALA A 78 8.41 1.12 0.80
CA ALA A 78 9.76 1.58 1.11
C ALA A 78 9.85 3.09 1.34
N ASN A 79 9.15 3.88 0.50
CA ASN A 79 9.10 5.34 0.69
C ASN A 79 8.28 5.73 1.92
N LEU A 80 7.22 4.97 2.23
CA LEU A 80 6.45 5.15 3.46
C LEU A 80 7.32 4.91 4.69
N LEU A 81 8.03 3.77 4.76
CA LEU A 81 8.94 3.45 5.86
C LEU A 81 10.04 4.50 6.02
N ARG A 82 10.63 4.96 4.91
CA ARG A 82 11.60 6.07 4.95
C ARG A 82 10.98 7.35 5.52
N TYR A 83 9.72 7.64 5.21
CA TYR A 83 9.04 8.80 5.76
C TYR A 83 8.73 8.66 7.26
N LEU A 84 8.30 7.47 7.70
CA LEU A 84 8.03 7.14 9.10
C LEU A 84 9.28 7.19 9.98
N ASN A 85 10.42 6.81 9.44
CA ASN A 85 11.69 6.75 10.17
C ASN A 85 12.48 8.08 10.13
N LYS A 86 11.93 9.16 9.55
CA LYS A 86 12.59 10.46 9.60
C LYS A 86 12.56 11.00 11.04
N PRO A 87 13.71 11.39 11.61
CA PRO A 87 13.71 12.12 12.87
C PRO A 87 12.93 13.42 12.70
N VAL A 88 12.15 13.77 13.73
CA VAL A 88 11.39 15.02 13.83
C VAL A 88 12.32 16.16 14.25
#